data_AF-A0A7C7VYK9-F1
#
_entry.id   AF-A0A7C7VYK9-F1
#
_cell.length_a   1.000
_cell.length_b   1.000
_cell.length_c   1.000
_cell.angle_alpha   90.00
_cell.angle_beta   90.00
_cell.angle_gamma   90.00
#
_symmetry.space_group_name_H-M   'P 1'
#
loop_
_entity.id
_entity.type
_entity.pdbx_description
1 polymer ?
#
loop_
_entity_poly.entity_id
_entity_poly.type
_entity_poly.pdbx_seq_one_letter_code
_entity_poly.pdbx_strand_id
1 'polypeptide(L)' 'SVRRGATAPEAAGRVHSDMERGFIRAEVVGWKALVEAGGWPAAREQGLIRIEGRGYRVQDGDVCLFRFSP' A
#
# COMPACT_ATOMS: atom_id res chain seq x y z
N SER A 1 1.25 -12.14 -5.67
CA SER A 1 0.52 -11.48 -6.77
C SER A 1 -0.91 -11.20 -6.36
N VAL A 2 -1.52 -10.17 -6.95
CA VAL A 2 -2.93 -9.76 -6.75
C VAL A 2 -3.62 -9.70 -8.12
N ARG A 3 -4.95 -9.86 -8.16
CA ARG A 3 -5.71 -9.66 -9.40
C ARG A 3 -5.77 -8.18 -9.74
N ARG A 4 -5.84 -7.85 -11.03
CA ARG A 4 -6.07 -6.47 -11.46
C ARG A 4 -7.37 -5.95 -10.84
N GLY A 5 -7.31 -4.76 -10.25
CA GLY A 5 -8.45 -4.12 -9.60
C GLY A 5 -8.71 -4.57 -8.17
N ALA A 6 -7.86 -5.42 -7.58
CA ALA A 6 -7.92 -5.75 -6.17
C ALA A 6 -7.82 -4.49 -5.30
N THR A 7 -8.65 -4.44 -4.28
CA THR A 7 -8.65 -3.38 -3.27
C THR A 7 -7.47 -3.52 -2.32
N ALA A 8 -7.13 -2.45 -1.60
CA ALA A 8 -6.05 -2.49 -0.60
C ALA A 8 -6.24 -3.57 0.49
N PRO A 9 -7.46 -3.81 1.04
CA PRO A 9 -7.70 -4.91 1.96
C PRO A 9 -7.47 -6.29 1.34
N GLU A 10 -7.98 -6.54 0.12
CA GLU A 10 -7.78 -7.82 -0.58
C GLU A 10 -6.28 -8.06 -0.88
N ALA A 11 -5.55 -7.00 -1.23
CA ALA A 11 -4.11 -7.08 -1.42
C ALA A 11 -3.37 -7.39 -0.12
N ALA A 12 -3.77 -6.79 1.00
CA ALA A 12 -3.24 -7.10 2.33
C ALA A 12 -3.53 -8.55 2.73
N GLY A 13 -4.72 -9.07 2.39
CA GLY A 13 -5.12 -10.47 2.62
C GLY A 13 -4.24 -11.50 1.93
N ARG A 14 -3.64 -11.13 0.78
CA ARG A 14 -2.64 -11.98 0.11
C ARG A 14 -1.33 -12.09 0.87
N VAL A 15 -1.04 -11.18 1.80
CA VAL A 15 0.08 -11.29 2.74
C VAL A 15 -0.32 -12.13 3.95
N HIS A 16 -1.46 -11.81 4.58
CA HIS A 16 -2.05 -12.60 5.67
C HIS A 16 -3.55 -12.29 5.83
N SER A 17 -4.37 -13.31 6.13
CA SER A 17 -5.83 -13.12 6.24
C SER A 17 -6.26 -12.17 7.36
N ASP A 18 -5.47 -12.05 8.45
CA ASP A 18 -5.74 -11.08 9.52
C ASP A 18 -5.58 -9.63 9.05
N MET A 19 -4.70 -9.39 8.07
CA MET A 19 -4.49 -8.03 7.56
C MET A 19 -5.68 -7.54 6.73
N GLU A 20 -6.38 -8.45 6.05
CA GLU A 20 -7.63 -8.13 5.34
C GLU A 20 -8.77 -7.85 6.31
N ARG A 21 -8.96 -8.73 7.31
CA ARG A 21 -9.98 -8.57 8.36
C ARG A 21 -9.75 -7.28 9.17
N GLY A 22 -8.51 -7.10 9.60
CA GLY A 22 -8.05 -6.01 10.46
C GLY A 22 -7.67 -4.73 9.74
N PHE A 23 -7.90 -4.63 8.43
CA PHE A 23 -7.40 -3.51 7.62
C PHE A 23 -7.88 -2.15 8.15
N ILE A 24 -6.91 -1.26 8.37
CA ILE A 24 -7.15 0.14 8.76
C ILE A 24 -6.92 1.06 7.55
N ARG A 25 -5.73 1.01 6.96
CA ARG A 25 -5.31 1.85 5.82
C ARG A 25 -4.06 1.29 5.13
N ALA A 26 -3.77 1.78 3.93
CA ALA A 26 -2.52 1.54 3.22
C ALA A 26 -1.76 2.87 3.06
N GLU A 27 -0.45 2.87 3.35
CA GLU A 27 0.46 3.91 2.88
C GLU A 27 1.01 3.43 1.53
N VAL A 28 0.87 4.22 0.46
CA VAL A 28 1.13 3.80 -0.92
C VAL A 28 2.04 4.80 -1.63
N VAL A 29 3.04 4.28 -2.35
CA VAL A 29 3.93 5.04 -3.24
C VAL A 29 4.27 4.20 -4.47
N GLY A 30 4.34 4.81 -5.65
CA GLY A 30 4.78 4.10 -6.85
C GLY A 30 6.27 3.76 -6.80
N TRP A 31 6.66 2.57 -7.26
CA TRP A 31 8.05 2.09 -7.14
C TRP A 31 9.08 3.03 -7.77
N LYS A 32 8.76 3.67 -8.92
CA LYS A 32 9.66 4.61 -9.58
C LYS A 32 9.96 5.81 -8.70
N ALA A 33 8.89 6.44 -8.19
CA ALA A 33 8.99 7.58 -7.28
C ALA A 33 9.71 7.19 -5.98
N LEU A 34 9.50 5.97 -5.47
CA LEU A 34 10.22 5.48 -4.30
C LEU A 34 11.73 5.36 -4.53
N VAL A 35 12.14 4.83 -5.70
CA VAL A 35 13.56 4.70 -6.07
C VAL A 35 14.18 6.08 -6.31
N GLU A 36 13.50 6.95 -7.05
CA GLU A 36 13.95 8.32 -7.34
C GLU A 36 14.10 9.17 -6.07
N ALA A 37 13.18 9.00 -5.10
CA ALA A 37 13.25 9.69 -3.83
C ALA A 37 14.41 9.21 -2.94
N GLY A 38 15.00 8.04 -3.22
CA GLY A 38 16.05 7.45 -2.37
C GLY A 38 15.52 6.57 -1.23
N GLY A 39 14.30 6.06 -1.34
CA GLY A 39 13.68 5.14 -0.38
C GLY A 39 12.55 5.76 0.45
N TRP A 40 11.98 4.94 1.34
CA TRP A 40 10.72 5.26 2.03
C TRP A 40 10.81 6.51 2.94
N PRO A 41 11.88 6.71 3.75
CA PRO A 41 11.99 7.90 4.59
C PRO A 41 12.00 9.19 3.76
N ALA A 42 12.81 9.24 2.71
CA ALA A 42 12.91 10.40 1.83
C ALA A 42 11.62 10.64 1.03
N ALA A 43 10.96 9.58 0.53
CA ALA A 43 9.65 9.70 -0.11
C ALA A 43 8.58 10.25 0.84
N ARG A 44 8.65 9.92 2.13
CA ARG A 44 7.76 10.47 3.16
C ARG A 44 8.01 11.95 3.39
N GLU A 45 9.27 12.35 3.54
CA GLU A 45 9.68 13.75 3.74
C GLU A 45 9.31 14.63 2.55
N GLN A 46 9.37 14.08 1.33
CA GLN A 46 8.96 14.74 0.10
C GLN A 46 7.43 14.74 -0.12
N GLY A 47 6.64 14.10 0.75
CA GLY A 47 5.19 14.05 0.63
C GLY A 47 4.65 13.14 -0.49
N LEU A 48 5.46 12.19 -0.97
CA LEU A 48 5.09 11.29 -2.07
C LEU A 48 4.22 10.10 -1.62
N ILE A 49 4.21 9.81 -0.31
CA ILE A 49 3.43 8.71 0.25
C ILE A 49 1.97 9.15 0.44
N ARG A 50 1.06 8.43 -0.22
CA ARG A 50 -0.38 8.63 -0.08
C ARG A 50 -0.93 7.72 1.00
N ILE A 51 -1.95 8.20 1.70
CA ILE A 51 -2.73 7.37 2.64
C ILE A 51 -4.04 7.00 1.95
N GLU A 52 -4.23 5.71 1.77
CA GLU A 52 -5.33 5.13 1.02
C GLU A 52 -6.23 4.27 1.91
N GLY A 53 -7.53 4.39 1.67
CA GLY A 53 -8.57 3.68 2.42
C GLY A 53 -8.93 2.32 1.80
N ARG A 54 -9.98 1.70 2.35
CA ARG A 54 -10.48 0.39 1.91
C ARG A 54 -10.88 0.32 0.44
N GLY A 55 -11.34 1.43 -0.14
CA GLY A 55 -11.79 1.51 -1.53
C GLY A 55 -10.67 1.66 -2.56
N TYR A 56 -9.42 1.88 -2.13
CA TYR A 56 -8.30 2.05 -3.04
C TYR A 56 -8.03 0.76 -3.81
N ARG A 57 -7.92 0.86 -5.13
CA ARG A 57 -7.52 -0.26 -6.00
C ARG A 57 -6.01 -0.18 -6.20
N VAL A 58 -5.31 -1.21 -5.77
CA VAL A 58 -3.85 -1.30 -5.92
C VAL A 58 -3.49 -1.32 -7.40
N GLN A 59 -2.53 -0.48 -7.77
CA GLN A 59 -2.02 -0.37 -9.12
C GLN A 59 -0.77 -1.22 -9.29
N ASP A 60 -0.48 -1.58 -10.54
CA ASP A 60 0.77 -2.26 -10.85
C ASP A 60 1.96 -1.35 -10.49
N GLY A 61 2.91 -1.94 -9.77
CA GLY A 61 4.09 -1.20 -9.31
C GLY A 61 3.88 -0.32 -8.07
N ASP A 62 2.74 -0.42 -7.39
CA ASP A 62 2.59 0.18 -6.06
C ASP A 62 3.46 -0.55 -5.03
N VAL A 63 4.10 0.24 -4.17
CA VAL A 63 4.73 -0.22 -2.93
C VAL A 63 3.81 0.19 -1.78
N CYS A 64 3.32 -0.81 -1.04
CA CYS A 64 2.30 -0.64 -0.02
C CYS A 64 2.81 -1.03 1.36
N LEU A 65 2.55 -0.17 2.35
CA LEU A 65 2.67 -0.50 3.76
C LEU A 65 1.27 -0.53 4.38
N PHE A 66 0.81 -1.72 4.76
CA PHE A 66 -0.52 -1.92 5.33
C PHE A 66 -0.51 -1.72 6.84
N ARG A 67 -1.48 -0.96 7.36
CA ARG A 67 -1.79 -0.87 8.79
C ARG A 67 -3.01 -1.72 9.08
N PHE A 68 -2.90 -2.60 10.07
CA PHE A 68 -3.98 -3.48 10.50
C PHE A 68 -3.95 -3.68 12.01
N SER A 69 -5.10 -4.06 12.59
CA SER A 69 -5.22 -4.55 13.96
C SER A 69 -5.86 -5.94 13.89
N PRO A 70 -5.23 -6.99 14.44
CA PRO A 70 -5.84 -8.32 14.53
C PRO A 70 -7.14 -8.32 15.34
#